data_AF-A0A2V9S7P4-F1
#
_entry.id   AF-A0A2V9S7P4-F1
#
_cell.length_a   1.000
_cell.length_b   1.000
_cell.length_c   1.000
_cell.angle_alpha   90.00
_cell.angle_beta   90.00
_cell.angle_gamma   90.00
#
_symmetry.space_group_name_H-M   'P 1'
#
loop_
_entity.id
_entity.type
_entity.pdbx_description
1 polymer ?
#
loop_
_entity_poly.entity_id
_entity_poly.type
_entity_poly.pdbx_seq_one_letter_code
_entity_poly.pdbx_strand_id
1 'polypeptide(L)'
;FGSDDPLHSQDKALKLLERLKQVSDPPTSRLYSKSEAKAVWYLRESGPRAAAFAPGAPLEWEGWDDAAVAPEKLGAYLRDIRKLMNEYNYRGSFYGHFGHGCIHMRVSFDLETATGIRKYGEFVERAADLVVGYGGSLSGEH
;
A
#
# COMPACT_ATOMS: atom_id res chain seq x y z
N PHE A 1 -8.37 10.19 -12.56
CA PHE A 1 -9.28 10.58 -13.65
C PHE A 1 -10.32 11.52 -13.06
N GLY A 2 -10.05 12.82 -13.10
CA GLY A 2 -10.90 13.87 -12.53
C GLY A 2 -11.53 14.68 -13.63
N SER A 3 -12.78 14.37 -13.97
CA SER A 3 -13.60 15.16 -14.87
C SER A 3 -14.97 15.27 -14.23
N ASP A 4 -15.52 16.48 -14.19
CA ASP A 4 -16.87 16.71 -13.69
C ASP A 4 -17.95 16.26 -14.69
N ASP A 5 -17.55 15.90 -15.92
CA ASP A 5 -18.39 15.23 -16.91
C ASP A 5 -18.31 13.69 -16.80
N PRO A 6 -19.44 13.00 -16.51
CA PRO A 6 -19.53 11.55 -16.48
C PRO A 6 -19.17 10.86 -17.81
N LEU A 7 -19.52 11.45 -18.96
CA LEU A 7 -19.25 10.85 -20.28
C LEU A 7 -17.77 10.87 -20.58
N HIS A 8 -17.10 12.00 -20.34
CA HIS A 8 -15.64 12.10 -20.46
C HIS A 8 -14.90 11.15 -19.51
N SER A 9 -15.40 10.98 -18.28
CA SER A 9 -14.83 10.01 -17.34
C SER A 9 -14.97 8.57 -17.84
N GLN A 10 -16.11 8.22 -18.44
CA GLN A 10 -16.35 6.89 -19.01
C GLN A 10 -15.45 6.62 -20.23
N ASP A 11 -15.32 7.58 -21.15
CA ASP A 11 -14.44 7.47 -22.32
C ASP A 11 -12.98 7.24 -21.91
N LYS A 12 -12.49 8.02 -20.94
CA LYS A 12 -11.12 7.83 -20.40
C LYS A 12 -10.92 6.45 -19.78
N ALA A 13 -11.91 5.94 -19.06
CA ALA A 13 -11.84 4.62 -18.46
C ALA A 13 -11.84 3.50 -19.51
N LEU A 14 -12.67 3.61 -20.56
CA LEU A 14 -12.66 2.66 -21.69
C LEU A 14 -11.30 2.65 -22.40
N LYS A 15 -10.71 3.83 -22.67
CA LYS A 15 -9.38 3.94 -23.27
C LYS A 15 -8.29 3.29 -22.41
N LEU A 16 -8.39 3.43 -21.08
CA LEU A 16 -7.48 2.74 -20.16
C LEU A 16 -7.64 1.21 -20.26
N LEU A 17 -8.88 0.70 -20.27
CA LEU A 17 -9.13 -0.73 -20.41
C LEU A 17 -8.56 -1.30 -21.71
N GLU A 18 -8.74 -0.61 -22.84
CA GLU A 18 -8.16 -1.03 -24.11
C GLU A 18 -6.63 -1.05 -24.06
N ARG A 19 -6.01 -0.05 -23.42
CA ARG A 19 -4.55 -0.03 -23.23
C ARG A 19 -4.07 -1.18 -22.34
N LEU A 20 -4.79 -1.49 -21.26
CA LEU A 20 -4.42 -2.58 -20.34
C LEU A 20 -4.52 -3.96 -21.00
N LYS A 21 -5.39 -4.16 -22.00
CA LYS A 21 -5.44 -5.42 -22.76
C LYS A 21 -4.17 -5.70 -23.58
N GLN A 22 -3.37 -4.67 -23.86
CA GLN A 22 -2.18 -4.78 -24.71
C GLN A 22 -0.88 -5.02 -23.92
N VAL A 23 -0.93 -5.07 -22.58
CA VAL A 23 0.27 -5.39 -21.79
C VAL A 23 0.50 -6.92 -21.76
N SER A 24 1.73 -7.35 -21.50
CA SER A 24 2.13 -8.77 -21.56
C SER A 24 1.41 -9.68 -20.56
N ASP A 25 0.89 -9.11 -19.47
CA ASP A 25 0.08 -9.79 -18.46
C ASP A 25 -1.10 -8.89 -18.09
N PRO A 26 -2.18 -8.89 -18.89
CA PRO A 26 -3.26 -7.93 -18.75
C PRO A 26 -4.06 -8.21 -17.46
N PRO A 27 -4.26 -7.23 -16.58
CA PRO A 27 -5.04 -7.43 -15.37
C PRO A 27 -6.51 -7.68 -15.70
N THR A 28 -7.18 -8.50 -14.89
CA THR A 28 -8.65 -8.59 -14.94
C THR A 28 -9.24 -7.23 -14.62
N SER A 29 -9.92 -6.63 -15.59
CA SER A 29 -10.38 -5.26 -15.51
C SER A 29 -11.80 -5.14 -16.04
N ARG A 30 -12.66 -4.36 -15.35
CA ARG A 30 -14.02 -4.06 -15.81
C ARG A 30 -14.46 -2.67 -15.39
N LEU A 31 -15.40 -2.11 -16.15
CA LEU A 31 -16.18 -0.96 -15.69
C LEU A 31 -17.33 -1.44 -14.81
N TYR A 32 -17.50 -0.78 -13.67
CA TYR A 32 -18.63 -0.99 -12.78
C TYR A 32 -19.77 -0.05 -13.16
N SER A 33 -21.00 -0.56 -13.13
CA SER A 33 -22.20 0.26 -13.27
C SER A 33 -22.37 1.23 -12.10
N LYS A 34 -23.25 2.24 -12.25
CA LYS A 34 -23.55 3.19 -11.17
C LYS A 34 -24.07 2.51 -9.90
N SER A 35 -24.86 1.45 -10.04
CA SER A 35 -25.39 0.68 -8.90
C SER A 35 -24.30 -0.14 -8.19
N GLU A 36 -23.35 -0.70 -8.94
CA GLU A 36 -22.22 -1.44 -8.38
C GLU A 36 -21.16 -0.54 -7.75
N ALA A 37 -20.98 0.68 -8.27
CA ALA A 37 -19.96 1.61 -7.81
C ALA A 37 -20.00 1.84 -6.29
N LYS A 38 -21.21 1.93 -5.70
CA LYS A 38 -21.38 2.09 -4.25
C LYS A 38 -20.80 0.90 -3.47
N ALA A 39 -21.01 -0.32 -3.93
CA ALA A 39 -20.47 -1.51 -3.29
C ALA A 39 -18.94 -1.59 -3.44
N VAL A 40 -18.41 -1.19 -4.59
CA VAL A 40 -16.95 -1.13 -4.82
C VAL A 40 -16.29 -0.11 -3.91
N TRP A 41 -16.87 1.09 -3.77
CA TRP A 41 -16.37 2.12 -2.85
C TRP A 41 -16.39 1.64 -1.40
N TYR A 42 -17.50 1.02 -0.97
CA TYR A 42 -17.60 0.44 0.36
C TYR A 42 -16.50 -0.62 0.62
N LEU A 43 -16.28 -1.54 -0.33
CA LEU A 43 -15.21 -2.53 -0.23
C LEU A 43 -13.83 -1.86 -0.14
N ARG A 44 -13.53 -0.90 -1.01
CA ARG A 44 -12.26 -0.15 -1.02
C ARG A 44 -12.00 0.55 0.31
N GLU A 45 -13.02 1.21 0.87
CA GLU A 45 -12.91 1.96 2.13
C GLU A 45 -12.79 1.02 3.35
N SER A 46 -13.42 -0.15 3.28
CA SER A 46 -13.34 -1.17 4.34
C SER A 46 -12.02 -1.96 4.35
N GLY A 47 -11.35 -2.07 3.20
CA GLY A 47 -10.23 -2.99 2.96
C GLY A 47 -9.07 -2.89 3.94
N PRO A 48 -8.42 -1.71 4.10
CA PRO A 48 -7.26 -1.56 4.98
C PRO A 48 -7.56 -1.93 6.44
N ARG A 49 -8.78 -1.64 6.89
CA ARG A 49 -9.22 -1.91 8.25
C ARG A 49 -9.59 -3.38 8.47
N ALA A 50 -10.17 -4.03 7.47
CA ALA A 50 -10.54 -5.44 7.54
C ALA A 50 -9.32 -6.38 7.40
N ALA A 51 -8.31 -6.00 6.60
CA ALA A 51 -7.11 -6.81 6.39
C ALA A 51 -6.29 -7.02 7.68
N ALA A 52 -6.31 -6.04 8.59
CA ALA A 52 -5.58 -6.07 9.86
C ALA A 52 -6.11 -7.08 10.89
N PHE A 53 -7.33 -7.61 10.71
CA PHE A 53 -8.02 -8.44 11.70
C PHE A 53 -8.54 -9.76 11.10
N ALA A 54 -7.79 -10.34 10.17
CA ALA A 54 -8.13 -11.65 9.61
C ALA A 54 -8.24 -12.70 10.74
N PRO A 55 -9.35 -13.48 10.82
CA PRO A 55 -9.51 -14.50 11.85
C PRO A 55 -8.35 -15.50 11.85
N GLY A 56 -7.68 -15.66 13.00
CA GLY A 56 -6.55 -16.56 13.17
C GLY A 56 -5.19 -16.02 12.73
N ALA A 57 -5.12 -14.78 12.22
CA ALA A 57 -3.85 -14.09 11.96
C ALA A 57 -3.34 -13.34 13.20
N PRO A 58 -2.02 -13.13 13.33
CA PRO A 58 -1.46 -12.19 14.31
C PRO A 58 -2.05 -10.80 14.13
N LEU A 59 -2.14 -10.02 15.22
CA LEU A 59 -2.53 -8.62 15.16
C LEU A 59 -1.52 -7.82 14.33
N GLU A 60 -2.01 -6.90 13.50
CA GLU A 60 -1.19 -5.95 12.75
C GLU A 60 -1.38 -4.53 13.26
N TRP A 61 -0.27 -3.87 13.57
CA TRP A 61 -0.19 -2.56 14.20
C TRP A 61 0.33 -1.50 13.23
N GLU A 62 -0.02 -0.24 13.48
CA GLU A 62 0.75 0.87 12.92
C GLU A 62 2.16 0.91 13.55
N GLY A 63 3.08 1.68 12.96
CA GLY A 63 4.45 1.86 13.50
C GLY A 63 5.51 2.12 12.43
N TRP A 64 5.18 1.88 11.16
CA TRP A 64 5.91 2.34 9.99
C TRP A 64 4.92 2.59 8.86
N ASP A 65 4.27 3.76 8.87
CA ASP A 65 2.97 3.93 8.18
C ASP A 65 2.90 5.15 7.27
N ASP A 66 4.01 5.79 6.88
CA ASP A 66 3.92 7.00 6.04
C ASP A 66 5.19 7.31 5.23
N ALA A 67 5.95 6.27 4.91
CA ALA A 67 7.20 6.42 4.18
C ALA A 67 6.91 6.77 2.70
N ALA A 68 7.59 7.79 2.17
CA ALA A 68 7.40 8.24 0.81
C ALA A 68 8.71 8.25 0.02
N VAL A 69 8.69 7.72 -1.20
CA VAL A 69 9.81 7.81 -2.18
C VAL A 69 9.28 8.30 -3.52
N ALA A 70 10.16 8.76 -4.42
CA ALA A 70 9.74 9.13 -5.77
C ALA A 70 9.01 7.94 -6.46
N PRO A 71 7.89 8.16 -7.19
CA PRO A 71 7.09 7.07 -7.78
C PRO A 71 7.90 6.08 -8.64
N GLU A 72 8.89 6.57 -9.38
CA GLU A 72 9.80 5.76 -10.19
C GLU A 72 10.73 4.84 -9.38
N LYS A 73 10.95 5.16 -8.10
CA LYS A 73 11.74 4.35 -7.15
C LYS A 73 10.89 3.40 -6.31
N LEU A 74 9.57 3.60 -6.26
CA LEU A 74 8.66 2.88 -5.39
C LEU A 74 8.77 1.36 -5.51
N GLY A 75 8.85 0.84 -6.73
CA GLY A 75 8.94 -0.61 -6.96
C GLY A 75 10.19 -1.25 -6.34
N ALA A 76 11.33 -0.54 -6.36
CA ALA A 76 12.57 -1.02 -5.75
C ALA A 76 12.50 -0.93 -4.21
N TYR A 77 12.03 0.20 -3.69
CA TYR A 77 11.80 0.40 -2.26
C TYR A 77 10.86 -0.66 -1.66
N LEU A 78 9.74 -0.98 -2.33
CA LEU A 78 8.79 -2.02 -1.88
C LEU A 78 9.43 -3.41 -1.76
N ARG A 79 10.39 -3.74 -2.65
CA ARG A 79 11.11 -5.03 -2.58
C ARG A 79 12.07 -5.05 -1.39
N ASP A 80 12.78 -3.94 -1.15
CA ASP A 80 13.75 -3.87 -0.07
C ASP A 80 13.10 -3.80 1.31
N ILE A 81 12.02 -3.03 1.47
CA ILE A 81 11.29 -2.99 2.75
C ILE A 81 10.68 -4.35 3.06
N ARG A 82 10.18 -5.07 2.04
CA ARG A 82 9.68 -6.44 2.22
C ARG A 82 10.79 -7.42 2.58
N LYS A 83 11.99 -7.27 2.01
CA LYS A 83 13.17 -8.04 2.40
C LYS A 83 13.52 -7.77 3.87
N LEU A 84 13.53 -6.50 4.30
CA LEU A 84 13.76 -6.14 5.69
C LEU A 84 12.71 -6.76 6.62
N MET A 85 11.42 -6.67 6.30
CA MET A 85 10.36 -7.31 7.10
C MET A 85 10.59 -8.82 7.25
N ASN A 86 11.02 -9.51 6.19
CA ASN A 86 11.30 -10.95 6.24
C ASN A 86 12.44 -11.27 7.20
N GLU A 87 13.48 -10.42 7.31
CA GLU A 87 14.57 -10.61 8.28
C GLU A 87 14.08 -10.61 9.73
N TYR A 88 13.03 -9.83 10.02
CA TYR A 88 12.39 -9.77 11.34
C TYR A 88 11.23 -10.76 11.50
N ASN A 89 10.91 -11.55 10.46
CA ASN A 89 9.72 -12.41 10.38
C ASN A 89 8.40 -11.66 10.56
N TYR A 90 8.36 -10.39 10.13
CA TYR A 90 7.14 -9.59 10.15
C TYR A 90 6.28 -9.86 8.91
N ARG A 91 4.99 -9.96 9.13
CA ARG A 91 3.94 -9.90 8.10
C ARG A 91 3.36 -8.49 8.09
N GLY A 92 2.79 -8.10 6.96
CA GLY A 92 2.05 -6.86 6.95
C GLY A 92 1.31 -6.61 5.65
N SER A 93 0.31 -5.75 5.80
CA SER A 93 -0.55 -5.26 4.73
C SER A 93 -0.05 -3.90 4.26
N PHE A 94 0.07 -3.71 2.94
CA PHE A 94 0.48 -2.46 2.32
C PHE A 94 -0.72 -1.76 1.68
N TYR A 95 -0.89 -0.48 1.93
CA TYR A 95 -1.92 0.37 1.32
C TYR A 95 -1.40 1.80 1.16
N GLY A 96 -2.24 2.69 0.64
CA GLY A 96 -1.91 4.11 0.50
C GLY A 96 -1.78 4.61 -0.91
N HIS A 97 -1.03 5.70 -1.04
CA HIS A 97 -1.00 6.54 -2.23
C HIS A 97 0.16 6.17 -3.16
N PHE A 98 0.15 4.92 -3.66
CA PHE A 98 1.21 4.39 -4.55
C PHE A 98 1.50 5.31 -5.75
N GLY A 99 0.47 5.97 -6.31
CA GLY A 99 0.66 6.92 -7.41
C GLY A 99 1.48 8.17 -7.06
N HIS A 100 1.56 8.51 -5.77
CA HIS A 100 2.40 9.59 -5.23
C HIS A 100 3.65 9.05 -4.53
N GLY A 101 3.85 7.73 -4.50
CA GLY A 101 4.99 7.10 -3.85
C GLY A 101 4.93 7.05 -2.32
N CYS A 102 3.80 7.41 -1.72
CA CYS A 102 3.55 7.29 -0.28
C CYS A 102 2.92 5.93 0.05
N ILE A 103 3.47 5.23 1.05
CA ILE A 103 2.98 3.92 1.50
C ILE A 103 2.62 3.94 2.99
N HIS A 104 1.54 3.23 3.27
CA HIS A 104 1.05 2.91 4.60
C HIS A 104 1.19 1.40 4.82
N MET A 105 1.51 1.00 6.04
CA MET A 105 1.71 -0.39 6.41
C MET A 105 1.13 -0.68 7.78
N ARG A 106 0.45 -1.82 7.88
CA ARG A 106 0.18 -2.47 9.16
C ARG A 106 1.02 -3.72 9.27
N VAL A 107 1.73 -3.88 10.37
CA VAL A 107 2.79 -4.87 10.53
C VAL A 107 2.58 -5.68 11.80
N SER A 108 2.88 -6.97 11.75
CA SER A 108 2.74 -7.92 12.86
C SER A 108 3.83 -7.75 13.92
N PHE A 109 4.05 -6.52 14.39
CA PHE A 109 5.02 -6.22 15.44
C PHE A 109 4.63 -6.94 16.74
N ASP A 110 5.64 -7.47 17.43
CA ASP A 110 5.50 -7.89 18.83
C ASP A 110 5.80 -6.67 19.71
N LEU A 111 4.76 -5.99 20.16
CA LEU A 111 4.85 -4.81 21.01
C LEU A 111 4.60 -5.15 22.50
N GLU A 112 4.48 -6.44 22.82
CA GLU A 112 4.17 -6.90 24.18
C GLU A 112 5.42 -7.41 24.89
N THR A 113 6.33 -8.08 24.18
CA THR A 113 7.55 -8.62 24.79
C THR A 113 8.72 -7.63 24.71
N ALA A 114 9.59 -7.64 25.72
CA ALA A 114 10.79 -6.81 25.72
C ALA A 114 11.70 -7.09 24.51
N THR A 115 11.73 -8.33 24.02
CA THR A 115 12.49 -8.70 22.82
C THR A 115 11.82 -8.16 21.55
N GLY A 116 10.50 -8.25 21.46
CA GLY A 116 9.71 -7.70 20.36
C GLY A 116 9.89 -6.18 20.22
N ILE A 117 9.80 -5.45 21.34
CA ILE A 117 9.99 -4.00 21.38
C ILE A 117 11.40 -3.59 20.91
N ARG A 118 12.45 -4.32 21.30
CA ARG A 118 13.81 -4.06 20.80
C ARG A 118 13.92 -4.27 19.29
N LYS A 119 13.37 -5.39 18.79
CA LYS A 119 13.34 -5.68 17.34
C LYS A 119 12.56 -4.63 16.55
N TYR A 120 11.45 -4.14 17.10
CA TYR A 120 10.67 -3.06 16.50
C TYR A 120 11.52 -1.79 16.36
N GLY A 121 12.24 -1.38 17.41
CA GLY A 121 13.13 -0.22 17.37
C GLY A 121 14.22 -0.36 16.29
N GLU A 122 14.92 -1.49 16.28
CA GLU A 122 15.94 -1.80 15.25
C GLU A 122 15.35 -1.80 13.84
N PHE A 123 14.14 -2.34 13.67
CA PHE A 123 13.46 -2.34 12.38
C PHE A 123 13.16 -0.92 11.90
N VAL A 124 12.61 -0.06 12.76
CA VAL A 124 12.26 1.32 12.40
C VAL A 124 13.50 2.13 11.99
N GLU A 125 14.61 1.98 12.71
CA GLU A 125 15.88 2.64 12.35
C GLU A 125 16.36 2.19 10.96
N ARG A 126 16.37 0.87 10.71
CA ARG A 126 16.79 0.33 9.40
C ARG A 126 15.83 0.69 8.27
N ALA A 127 14.54 0.79 8.55
CA ALA A 127 13.54 1.24 7.59
C ALA A 127 13.72 2.73 7.26
N ALA A 128 14.09 3.54 8.26
CA ALA A 128 14.46 4.94 8.07
C ALA A 128 15.70 5.10 7.18
N ASP A 129 16.76 4.36 7.47
CA ASP A 129 17.96 4.33 6.62
C ASP A 129 17.61 3.94 5.17
N LEU A 130 16.71 2.96 5.01
CA LEU A 130 16.28 2.53 3.70
C LEU A 130 15.57 3.65 2.95
N VAL A 131 14.53 4.27 3.52
CA VAL A 131 13.78 5.33 2.81
C VAL A 131 14.68 6.53 2.49
N VAL A 132 15.57 6.91 3.41
CA VAL A 132 16.56 7.97 3.21
C VAL A 132 17.55 7.61 2.10
N GLY A 133 17.99 6.35 2.02
CA GLY A 133 18.83 5.84 0.93
C GLY A 133 18.17 5.95 -0.45
N TYR A 134 16.84 5.89 -0.51
CA TYR A 134 16.06 6.15 -1.72
C TYR A 134 15.84 7.65 -2.01
N GLY A 135 16.29 8.54 -1.12
CA GLY A 135 16.03 9.98 -1.17
C GLY A 135 14.58 10.33 -0.82
N GLY A 136 13.95 9.48 -0.02
CA GLY A 136 12.57 9.62 0.42
C GLY A 136 12.40 10.38 1.74
N SER A 137 11.17 10.42 2.21
CA SER A 137 10.76 11.00 3.49
C SER A 137 10.20 9.93 4.42
N LEU A 138 10.41 10.13 5.73
CA LEU A 138 9.85 9.29 6.80
C LEU A 138 8.34 9.53 7.01
N SER A 139 7.86 10.67 6.52
CA SER A 139 6.47 11.11 6.58
C SER A 139 6.12 11.85 5.28
N GLY A 140 5.02 11.47 4.65
CA GLY A 140 4.48 12.05 3.41
C GLY A 140 3.14 12.74 3.60
N GLU A 141 2.33 12.32 4.57
CA GLU A 141 0.98 12.81 4.83
C GLU A 141 0.69 13.10 6.31
N HIS A 142 1.45 12.53 7.26
CA HIS A 142 1.21 12.55 8.70
C HIS A 142 2.34 13.15 9.52
#